data_AF-K1TH04-F1
#
_entry.id   AF-K1TH04-F1
#
_cell.length_a   1.000
_cell.length_b   1.000
_cell.length_c   1.000
_cell.angle_alpha   90.00
_cell.angle_beta   90.00
_cell.angle_gamma   90.00
#
_symmetry.space_group_name_H-M   'P 1'
#
loop_
_entity.id
_entity.type
_entity.pdbx_description
1 polymer ?
#
loop_
_entity_poly.entity_id
_entity_poly.type
_entity_poly.pdbx_seq_one_letter_code
_entity_poly.pdbx_strand_id
1 'polypeptide(L)'
;GHLANLSPERMALVKEALECYKSIRDDIKKSVPFWPLGLSHIGDEWVTLGLKAGNKAYLAVWRRQGSNECCNIPIRYATENAKVSCIYPSFDEGGHKFNPLSRSLSVKLPECFTARLFEVEL
;
A
#
# COMPACT_ATOMS: atom_id res chain seq x y z
N GLY A 1 -15.28 -9.03 14.09
CA GLY A 1 -16.14 -7.88 13.76
C GLY A 1 -17.48 -8.39 13.27
N HIS A 2 -18.59 -7.80 13.71
CA HIS A 2 -19.93 -8.23 13.32
C HIS A 2 -20.26 -7.64 11.94
N LEU A 3 -20.02 -8.41 10.87
CA LEU A 3 -20.28 -7.97 9.48
C LEU A 3 -21.74 -7.57 9.26
N ALA A 4 -22.67 -8.13 10.04
CA ALA A 4 -24.10 -7.82 9.98
C ALA A 4 -24.45 -6.37 10.34
N ASN A 5 -23.56 -5.64 11.04
CA ASN A 5 -23.82 -4.27 11.50
C ASN A 5 -23.01 -3.21 10.72
N LEU A 6 -22.47 -3.55 9.55
CA LEU A 6 -21.76 -2.57 8.72
C LEU A 6 -22.75 -1.63 8.02
N SER A 7 -22.41 -0.35 7.99
CA SER A 7 -23.12 0.58 7.10
C SER A 7 -22.92 0.15 5.64
N PRO A 8 -23.83 0.55 4.72
CA PRO A 8 -23.71 0.22 3.30
C PRO A 8 -22.36 0.62 2.69
N GLU A 9 -21.80 1.75 3.12
CA GLU A 9 -20.50 2.27 2.64
C GLU A 9 -19.35 1.37 3.09
N ARG A 10 -19.34 0.94 4.36
CA ARG A 10 -18.31 0.02 4.87
C ARG A 10 -18.42 -1.35 4.23
N MET A 11 -19.65 -1.83 3.99
CA MET A 11 -19.88 -3.06 3.26
C MET A 11 -19.39 -2.96 1.81
N ALA A 12 -19.56 -1.81 1.15
CA ALA A 12 -19.02 -1.57 -0.19
C ALA A 12 -17.48 -1.66 -0.21
N LEU A 13 -16.80 -1.06 0.78
CA LEU A 13 -15.35 -1.18 0.92
C LEU A 13 -14.89 -2.62 1.16
N VAL A 14 -15.64 -3.41 1.94
CA VAL A 14 -15.33 -4.84 2.12
C VAL A 14 -15.44 -5.61 0.80
N LYS A 15 -16.50 -5.35 0.01
CA LYS A 15 -16.64 -5.95 -1.32
C LYS A 15 -15.48 -5.56 -2.24
N GLU A 16 -15.13 -4.29 -2.27
CA GLU A 16 -14.00 -3.77 -3.04
C GLU A 16 -12.69 -4.43 -2.64
N ALA A 17 -12.40 -4.54 -1.33
CA ALA A 17 -11.21 -5.21 -0.83
C ALA A 17 -11.14 -6.69 -1.24
N LEU A 18 -12.28 -7.38 -1.26
CA LEU A 18 -12.36 -8.77 -1.72
C LEU A 18 -12.11 -8.89 -3.22
N GLU A 19 -12.65 -7.99 -4.04
CA GLU A 19 -12.40 -7.98 -5.48
C GLU A 19 -10.93 -7.63 -5.79
N CYS A 20 -10.36 -6.63 -5.10
CA CYS A 20 -8.93 -6.31 -5.16
C CYS A 20 -8.08 -7.52 -4.77
N TYR A 21 -8.37 -8.20 -3.65
CA TYR A 21 -7.64 -9.39 -3.26
C TYR A 21 -7.72 -10.50 -4.31
N LYS A 22 -8.92 -10.76 -4.86
CA LYS A 22 -9.11 -11.78 -5.91
C LYS A 22 -8.29 -11.49 -7.16
N SER A 23 -8.12 -10.23 -7.54
CA SER A 23 -7.33 -9.87 -8.73
C SER A 23 -5.82 -10.08 -8.54
N ILE A 24 -5.30 -10.00 -7.31
CA ILE A 24 -3.85 -10.11 -7.03
C ILE A 24 -3.43 -11.41 -6.33
N ARG A 25 -4.37 -12.25 -5.84
CA ARG A 25 -4.06 -13.42 -4.98
C ARG A 25 -3.13 -14.44 -5.62
N ASP A 26 -3.17 -14.61 -6.94
CA ASP A 26 -2.32 -15.60 -7.63
C ASP A 26 -0.87 -15.12 -7.75
N ASP A 27 -0.67 -13.80 -7.78
CA ASP A 27 0.64 -13.18 -7.70
C ASP A 27 1.20 -13.23 -6.27
N ILE A 28 0.36 -12.96 -5.26
CA ILE A 28 0.74 -13.04 -3.83
C ILE A 28 1.37 -14.41 -3.52
N LYS A 29 0.75 -15.50 -3.97
CA LYS A 29 1.23 -16.88 -3.73
C LYS A 29 2.67 -17.14 -4.22
N LYS A 30 3.10 -16.41 -5.24
CA LYS A 30 4.41 -16.57 -5.90
C LYS A 30 5.39 -15.46 -5.54
N SER A 31 4.95 -14.51 -4.71
CA SER A 31 5.68 -13.29 -4.44
C SER A 31 6.78 -13.48 -3.40
N VAL A 32 7.80 -12.62 -3.47
CA VAL A 32 8.86 -12.52 -2.47
C VAL A 32 8.60 -11.28 -1.61
N PRO A 33 8.42 -11.43 -0.29
CA PRO A 33 8.18 -10.29 0.58
C PRO A 33 9.45 -9.44 0.77
N PHE A 34 9.25 -8.13 0.95
CA PHE A 34 10.30 -7.19 1.33
C PHE A 34 9.74 -6.09 2.23
N TRP A 35 10.61 -5.41 2.98
CA TRP A 35 10.23 -4.41 3.97
C TRP A 35 10.96 -3.09 3.70
N PRO A 36 10.37 -2.18 2.91
CA PRO A 36 10.99 -0.90 2.55
C PRO A 36 11.49 -0.06 3.72
N LEU A 37 10.73 -0.03 4.82
CA LEU A 37 11.08 0.70 6.05
C LEU A 37 11.67 -0.20 7.14
N GLY A 38 11.98 -1.46 6.82
CA GLY A 38 12.36 -2.46 7.80
C GLY A 38 11.17 -3.19 8.44
N LEU A 39 11.47 -4.17 9.29
CA LEU A 39 10.45 -4.93 10.01
C LEU A 39 9.72 -4.02 11.00
N SER A 40 8.42 -4.28 11.20
CA SER A 40 7.59 -3.50 12.12
C SER A 40 7.98 -3.76 13.57
N HIS A 41 8.17 -2.69 14.32
CA HIS A 41 8.36 -2.65 15.77
C HIS A 41 7.16 -2.01 16.47
N ILE A 42 7.12 -2.15 17.79
CA ILE A 42 6.15 -1.44 18.62
C ILE A 42 6.49 0.06 18.54
N GLY A 43 5.50 0.87 18.19
CA GLY A 43 5.63 2.33 18.19
C GLY A 43 5.91 2.97 16.83
N ASP A 44 6.34 2.23 15.79
CA ASP A 44 6.59 2.88 14.48
C ASP A 44 5.33 3.56 13.95
N GLU A 45 5.50 4.79 13.51
CA GLU A 45 4.41 5.59 12.95
C GLU A 45 3.94 5.03 11.59
N TRP A 46 4.88 4.48 10.83
CA TRP A 46 4.67 3.96 9.49
C TRP A 46 5.15 2.51 9.38
N VAL A 47 4.34 1.68 8.75
CA VAL A 47 4.67 0.28 8.47
C VAL A 47 4.50 0.03 6.99
N THR A 48 5.40 -0.75 6.40
CA THR A 48 5.35 -1.13 4.99
C THR A 48 5.57 -2.61 4.81
N LEU A 49 4.87 -3.19 3.84
CA LEU A 49 5.09 -4.54 3.35
C LEU A 49 5.04 -4.50 1.83
N GLY A 50 6.13 -4.91 1.20
CA GLY A 50 6.21 -5.13 -0.23
C GLY A 50 6.10 -6.61 -0.58
N LEU A 51 5.47 -6.93 -1.69
CA LEU A 51 5.42 -8.28 -2.28
C LEU A 51 5.84 -8.19 -3.74
N LYS A 52 7.05 -8.67 -4.08
CA LYS A 52 7.54 -8.67 -5.47
C LYS A 52 6.98 -9.87 -6.23
N ALA A 53 6.29 -9.63 -7.34
CA ALA A 53 5.73 -10.67 -8.21
C ALA A 53 6.11 -10.41 -9.67
N GLY A 54 7.18 -11.05 -10.15
CA GLY A 54 7.65 -10.87 -11.52
C GLY A 54 8.13 -9.44 -11.81
N ASN A 55 7.50 -8.79 -12.78
CA ASN A 55 7.75 -7.41 -13.24
C ASN A 55 6.89 -6.37 -12.50
N LYS A 56 6.24 -6.74 -11.41
CA LYS A 56 5.49 -5.82 -10.56
C LYS A 56 5.75 -6.11 -9.08
N ALA A 57 5.34 -5.18 -8.23
CA ALA A 57 5.30 -5.36 -6.79
C ALA A 57 4.03 -4.75 -6.21
N TYR A 58 3.50 -5.37 -5.16
CA TYR A 58 2.44 -4.80 -4.34
C TYR A 58 3.05 -4.16 -3.10
N LEU A 59 2.67 -2.94 -2.77
CA LEU A 59 3.17 -2.21 -1.62
C LEU A 59 2.00 -1.80 -0.72
N ALA A 60 1.89 -2.47 0.42
CA ALA A 60 0.97 -2.06 1.48
C ALA A 60 1.66 -1.06 2.40
N VAL A 61 0.98 0.05 2.67
CA VAL A 61 1.45 1.16 3.49
C VAL A 61 0.42 1.44 4.56
N TRP A 62 0.84 1.41 5.82
CA TRP A 62 0.01 1.76 6.96
C TRP A 62 0.62 2.97 7.68
N ARG A 63 -0.19 4.00 7.90
CA ARG A 63 0.07 5.01 8.93
C ARG A 63 -0.67 4.57 10.18
N ARG A 64 0.05 4.34 11.27
CA ARG A 64 -0.53 3.98 12.58
C ARG A 64 -0.84 5.24 13.36
N GLN A 65 0.15 5.79 14.03
CA GLN A 65 0.08 6.98 14.88
C GLN A 65 1.18 7.96 14.47
N GLY A 66 1.25 9.14 15.08
CA GLY A 66 2.35 10.09 14.86
C GLY A 66 1.94 11.35 14.11
N SER A 67 2.80 12.37 14.18
CA SER A 67 2.50 13.70 13.64
C SER A 67 2.81 13.84 12.16
N ASN A 68 3.69 13.00 11.60
CA ASN A 68 4.08 13.13 10.20
C ASN A 68 3.06 12.45 9.27
N GLU A 69 2.36 13.28 8.48
CA GLU A 69 1.39 12.83 7.47
C GLU A 69 2.06 12.28 6.21
N CYS A 70 3.35 12.53 6.01
CA CYS A 70 4.10 12.14 4.83
C CYS A 70 5.19 11.11 5.17
N CYS A 71 5.33 10.10 4.31
CA CYS A 71 6.39 9.10 4.40
C CYS A 71 7.04 8.91 3.02
N ASN A 72 8.37 8.83 2.98
CA ASN A 72 9.11 8.49 1.77
C ASN A 72 9.60 7.06 1.87
N ILE A 73 9.17 6.22 0.93
CA ILE A 73 9.31 4.77 0.99
C ILE A 73 10.23 4.31 -0.15
N PRO A 74 11.46 3.82 0.14
CA PRO A 74 12.36 3.36 -0.89
C PRO A 74 11.89 2.01 -1.47
N ILE A 75 11.73 1.93 -2.78
CA ILE A 75 11.32 0.69 -3.46
C ILE A 75 12.53 0.11 -4.18
N ARG A 76 13.29 -0.75 -3.50
CA ARG A 76 14.56 -1.31 -3.99
C ARG A 76 14.49 -1.89 -5.41
N TYR A 77 13.35 -2.46 -5.78
CA TYR A 77 13.15 -3.13 -7.07
C TYR A 77 12.64 -2.21 -8.18
N ALA A 78 12.20 -0.99 -7.86
CA ALA A 78 11.64 -0.08 -8.85
C ALA A 78 12.73 0.44 -9.79
N THR A 79 12.46 0.45 -11.09
CA THR A 79 13.27 1.18 -12.05
C THR A 79 12.89 2.67 -12.06
N GLU A 80 13.63 3.46 -12.83
CA GLU A 80 13.29 4.86 -13.10
C GLU A 80 11.98 5.03 -13.90
N ASN A 81 11.56 3.99 -14.63
CA ASN A 81 10.33 4.00 -15.42
C ASN A 81 9.14 3.37 -14.66
N ALA A 82 9.33 3.03 -13.39
CA ALA A 82 8.31 2.39 -12.60
C ALA A 82 7.04 3.25 -12.52
N LYS A 83 5.89 2.60 -12.67
CA LYS A 83 4.58 3.25 -12.51
C LYS A 83 3.94 2.78 -11.22
N VAL A 84 3.43 3.74 -10.45
CA VAL A 84 2.78 3.46 -9.17
C VAL A 84 1.32 3.86 -9.28
N SER A 85 0.42 2.94 -8.92
CA SER A 85 -1.01 3.16 -8.84
C SER A 85 -1.55 2.73 -7.48
N CYS A 86 -2.46 3.53 -6.90
CA CYS A 86 -3.23 3.09 -5.74
C CYS A 86 -4.32 2.13 -6.24
N ILE A 87 -4.28 0.88 -5.78
CA ILE A 87 -5.26 -0.16 -6.18
C ILE A 87 -6.30 -0.44 -5.10
N TYR A 88 -6.09 0.07 -3.87
CA TYR A 88 -7.10 0.06 -2.82
C TYR A 88 -6.82 1.13 -1.73
N PRO A 89 -7.87 1.85 -1.28
CA PRO A 89 -9.22 1.87 -1.83
C PRO A 89 -9.31 2.74 -3.10
N SER A 90 -10.24 2.43 -3.99
CA SER A 90 -10.35 3.03 -5.32
C SER A 90 -10.81 4.49 -5.31
N PHE A 91 -11.43 4.94 -4.21
CA PHE A 91 -11.80 6.34 -4.02
C PHE A 91 -10.60 7.23 -3.68
N ASP A 92 -9.42 6.64 -3.40
CA ASP A 92 -8.25 7.42 -3.05
C ASP A 92 -7.66 8.11 -4.29
N GLU A 93 -8.07 9.36 -4.49
CA GLU A 93 -7.70 10.15 -5.67
C GLU A 93 -6.27 10.71 -5.63
N GLY A 94 -5.46 10.41 -4.60
CA GLY A 94 -4.07 10.84 -4.57
C GLY A 94 -3.43 10.95 -3.19
N GLY A 95 -2.32 11.69 -3.15
CA GLY A 95 -1.43 11.77 -1.98
C GLY A 95 -0.15 10.97 -2.14
N HIS A 96 0.11 10.36 -3.29
CA HIS A 96 1.35 9.64 -3.55
C HIS A 96 2.08 10.17 -4.80
N LYS A 97 3.41 10.10 -4.79
CA LYS A 97 4.26 10.50 -5.91
C LYS A 97 5.53 9.66 -5.95
N PHE A 98 5.76 8.98 -7.07
CA PHE A 98 7.01 8.27 -7.30
C PHE A 98 8.10 9.26 -7.76
N ASN A 99 9.31 9.10 -7.20
CA ASN A 99 10.50 9.81 -7.62
C ASN A 99 11.46 8.83 -8.33
N PRO A 100 11.60 8.92 -9.67
CA PRO A 100 12.48 8.07 -10.46
C PRO A 100 13.96 8.10 -10.03
N LEU A 101 14.47 9.27 -9.62
CA LEU A 101 15.89 9.45 -9.29
C LEU A 101 16.25 8.73 -8.00
N SER A 102 15.40 8.83 -6.98
CA SER A 102 15.58 8.16 -5.69
C SER A 102 14.93 6.78 -5.59
N ARG A 103 14.17 6.37 -6.62
CA ARG A 103 13.37 5.13 -6.66
C ARG A 103 12.51 4.97 -5.41
N SER A 104 11.89 6.07 -4.99
CA SER A 104 11.10 6.13 -3.76
C SER A 104 9.70 6.65 -4.02
N LEU A 105 8.74 6.14 -3.25
CA LEU A 105 7.35 6.59 -3.26
C LEU A 105 7.13 7.49 -2.05
N SER A 106 6.83 8.76 -2.30
CA SER A 106 6.27 9.64 -1.29
C SER A 106 4.78 9.32 -1.14
N VAL A 107 4.30 9.11 0.08
CA VAL A 107 2.88 8.88 0.41
C VAL A 107 2.46 9.86 1.50
N LYS A 108 1.31 10.50 1.32
CA LYS A 108 0.64 11.38 2.28
C LYS A 108 -0.67 10.74 2.71
N LEU A 109 -0.79 10.42 3.99
CA LEU A 109 -2.03 9.96 4.62
C LEU A 109 -2.37 10.94 5.74
N PRO A 110 -3.33 11.86 5.59
CA PRO A 110 -3.62 12.90 6.59
C PRO A 110 -4.12 12.35 7.94
N GLU A 111 -4.84 11.24 7.91
CA GLU A 111 -5.43 10.61 9.09
C GLU A 111 -4.56 9.44 9.60
N CYS A 112 -4.47 9.33 10.93
CA CYS A 112 -3.90 8.15 11.58
C CYS A 112 -4.76 6.91 11.32
N PHE A 113 -4.16 5.73 11.51
CA PHE A 113 -4.80 4.41 11.31
C PHE A 113 -5.38 4.22 9.90
N THR A 114 -4.69 4.78 8.90
CA THR A 114 -5.05 4.71 7.49
C THR A 114 -4.10 3.78 6.74
N ALA A 115 -4.62 3.06 5.75
CA ALA A 115 -3.82 2.20 4.89
C ALA A 115 -4.11 2.42 3.41
N ARG A 116 -3.11 2.17 2.57
CA ARG A 116 -3.21 2.11 1.10
C ARG A 116 -2.48 0.89 0.58
N LEU A 117 -2.97 0.36 -0.52
CA LEU A 117 -2.30 -0.68 -1.28
C LEU A 117 -1.98 -0.12 -2.67
N PHE A 118 -0.70 -0.19 -3.02
CA PHE A 118 -0.21 0.23 -4.33
C PHE A 118 0.21 -0.96 -5.17
N GLU A 119 -0.02 -0.88 -6.47
CA GLU A 119 0.71 -1.68 -7.46
C GLU A 119 1.85 -0.83 -8.04
N VAL A 120 3.01 -1.46 -8.18
CA VAL A 120 4.22 -0.86 -8.72
C VAL A 120 4.65 -1.72 -9.91
N GLU A 121 4.49 -1.21 -11.13
CA GLU A 121 5.12 -1.79 -12.31
C GLU A 121 6.62 -1.48 -12.23
N LEU A 122 7.48 -2.50 -12.20
CA LEU A 122 8.92 -2.37 -11.91
C LEU A 122 9.72 -1.97 -13.13
#